data_AF-A0A2H0H8C7-F1
#
_entry.id   AF-A0A2H0H8C7-F1
#
_cell.length_a   1.000
_cell.length_b   1.000
_cell.length_c   1.000
_cell.angle_alpha   90.00
_cell.angle_beta   90.00
_cell.angle_gamma   90.00
#
_symmetry.space_group_name_H-M   'P 1'
#
loop_
_entity.id
_entity.type
_entity.pdbx_description
1 polymer ?
#
loop_
_entity_poly.entity_id
_entity_poly.type
_entity_poly.pdbx_seq_one_letter_code
_entity_poly.pdbx_strand_id
1 'polypeptide(L)'
;MIRNILNQQKEERNVLLKQAYIPRIDDVAKADFLKTTLIKLITGPRRAGKSVLALQLLEGQNFAYLNFDDDLLYRAICSDYSFAV
;
A
#
# COMPACT_ATOMS: atom_id res chain seq x y z
N MET A 1 -0.38 -8.79 -18.36
CA MET A 1 -0.64 -7.36 -18.10
C MET A 1 -0.59 -7.05 -16.60
N ILE A 2 -1.44 -7.67 -15.76
CA ILE A 2 -1.51 -7.45 -14.31
C ILE A 2 -0.16 -7.66 -13.60
N ARG A 3 0.59 -8.73 -13.92
CA ARG A 3 1.90 -9.01 -13.30
C ARG A 3 2.90 -7.85 -13.45
N ASN A 4 2.87 -7.13 -14.56
CA ASN A 4 3.76 -5.98 -14.78
C ASN A 4 3.35 -4.81 -13.89
N ILE A 5 2.05 -4.58 -13.72
CA ILE A 5 1.49 -3.55 -12.83
C ILE A 5 1.89 -3.84 -11.38
N LEU A 6 1.74 -5.10 -10.94
CA LEU A 6 2.13 -5.52 -9.60
C LEU A 6 3.64 -5.35 -9.36
N ASN A 7 4.47 -5.69 -10.34
CA ASN A 7 5.92 -5.48 -10.26
C ASN A 7 6.26 -3.98 -10.20
N GLN A 8 5.60 -3.14 -11.00
CA GLN A 8 5.80 -1.70 -10.97
C GLN A 8 5.44 -1.11 -9.60
N GLN A 9 4.28 -1.47 -9.05
CA GLN A 9 3.85 -1.02 -7.72
C GLN A 9 4.77 -1.55 -6.62
N LYS A 10 5.31 -2.77 -6.77
CA LYS A 10 6.33 -3.29 -5.86
C LYS A 10 7.61 -2.46 -5.89
N GLU A 11 8.09 -2.07 -7.06
CA GLU A 11 9.26 -1.20 -7.18
C GLU A 11 9.00 0.20 -6.63
N GLU A 12 7.83 0.78 -6.89
CA GLU A 12 7.40 2.04 -6.29
C GLU A 12 7.44 1.96 -4.75
N ARG A 13 6.85 0.91 -4.17
CA ARG A 13 6.92 0.64 -2.73
C ARG A 13 8.36 0.60 -2.23
N ASN A 14 9.25 -0.11 -2.93
CA ASN A 14 10.65 -0.23 -2.54
C ASN A 14 11.37 1.14 -2.57
N VAL A 15 11.04 2.00 -3.53
CA VAL A 15 11.57 3.37 -3.62
C VAL A 15 11.05 4.22 -2.47
N LEU A 16 9.74 4.16 -2.19
CA LEU A 16 9.12 4.92 -1.10
C LEU A 16 9.70 4.53 0.27
N LEU A 17 9.88 3.24 0.54
CA LEU A 17 10.49 2.76 1.80
C LEU A 17 11.93 3.27 2.02
N LYS A 18 12.66 3.64 0.97
CA LYS A 18 14.03 4.16 1.09
C LYS A 18 14.09 5.67 1.36
N GLN A 19 12.95 6.36 1.33
CA GLN A 19 12.92 7.81 1.55
C GLN A 19 13.10 8.14 3.04
N ALA A 20 13.73 9.30 3.30
CA ALA A 20 13.85 9.82 4.66
C ALA A 20 12.51 10.43 5.11
N TYR A 21 11.74 9.68 5.89
CA TYR A 21 10.50 10.14 6.49
C TYR A 21 10.68 10.54 7.95
N ILE A 22 9.92 11.55 8.39
CA ILE A 22 9.77 11.86 9.80
C ILE A 22 8.93 10.74 10.44
N PRO A 23 9.40 10.09 11.53
CA PRO A 23 8.61 9.08 12.24
C PRO A 23 7.29 9.67 12.75
N ARG A 24 6.18 8.96 12.49
CA ARG A 24 4.83 9.39 12.89
C ARG A 24 4.20 8.54 13.98
N ILE A 25 4.79 7.38 14.24
CA ILE A 25 4.35 6.41 15.24
C ILE A 25 5.58 5.85 15.94
N ASP A 26 5.50 5.63 17.24
CA ASP A 26 6.55 4.94 17.98
C ASP A 26 6.51 3.43 17.71
N ASP A 27 7.64 2.77 17.96
CA ASP A 27 7.80 1.34 17.67
C ASP A 27 6.90 0.45 18.53
N VAL A 28 6.55 0.88 19.75
CA VAL A 28 5.69 0.13 20.67
C VAL A 28 4.26 0.12 20.14
N ALA A 29 3.73 1.28 19.80
CA ALA A 29 2.42 1.45 19.20
C ALA A 29 2.34 0.72 17.85
N LYS A 30 3.38 0.80 17.00
CA LYS A 30 3.47 0.03 15.75
C LYS A 30 3.33 -1.48 16.01
N ALA A 31 4.07 -2.03 16.97
CA ALA A 31 3.98 -3.43 17.33
C ALA A 31 2.57 -3.81 17.83
N ASP A 32 1.97 -2.98 18.68
CA ASP A 32 0.62 -3.22 19.21
C ASP A 32 -0.47 -3.20 18.13
N PHE A 33 -0.40 -2.26 17.18
CA PHE A 33 -1.32 -2.24 16.04
C PHE A 33 -1.20 -3.49 15.16
N LEU A 34 0.02 -3.97 14.93
CA LEU A 34 0.29 -5.14 14.10
C LEU A 34 -0.02 -6.48 14.77
N LYS A 35 -0.11 -6.56 16.10
CA LYS A 35 -0.47 -7.80 16.83
C LYS A 35 -1.84 -8.34 16.44
N THR A 36 -2.78 -7.47 16.08
CA THR A 36 -4.15 -7.88 15.73
C THR A 36 -4.24 -8.26 14.25
N THR A 37 -5.14 -9.17 13.88
CA THR A 37 -5.44 -9.50 12.47
C THR A 37 -6.58 -8.66 11.87
N LEU A 38 -7.12 -7.72 12.65
CA LEU A 38 -8.23 -6.86 12.23
C LEU A 38 -7.81 -5.96 11.05
N ILE A 39 -8.80 -5.46 10.31
CA ILE A 39 -8.57 -4.47 9.25
C ILE A 39 -8.19 -3.14 9.90
N LYS A 40 -7.10 -2.51 9.41
CA LYS A 40 -6.65 -1.19 9.86
C LYS A 40 -7.13 -0.17 8.84
N LEU A 41 -8.03 0.72 9.26
CA LEU A 41 -8.50 1.83 8.44
C LEU A 41 -7.70 3.10 8.77
N ILE A 42 -6.89 3.58 7.82
CA ILE A 42 -6.18 4.85 7.93
C ILE A 42 -6.95 5.90 7.14
N THR A 43 -7.58 6.85 7.84
CA THR A 43 -8.39 7.91 7.24
C THR A 43 -7.78 9.31 7.45
N GLY A 44 -8.32 10.32 6.76
CA GLY A 44 -7.92 11.72 6.88
C GLY A 44 -7.88 12.48 5.54
N PRO A 45 -7.63 13.81 5.57
CA PRO A 45 -7.65 14.67 4.39
C PRO A 45 -6.66 14.28 3.27
N ARG A 46 -6.89 14.78 2.05
CA ARG A 46 -5.95 14.63 0.93
C ARG A 46 -4.58 15.21 1.34
N ARG A 47 -3.49 14.50 1.01
CA ARG A 47 -2.10 14.86 1.36
C ARG A 47 -1.75 14.87 2.86
N ALA A 48 -2.58 14.28 3.73
CA ALA A 48 -2.23 14.11 5.14
C ALA A 48 -1.11 13.08 5.41
N GLY A 49 -0.56 12.41 4.39
CA GLY A 49 0.52 11.42 4.55
C GLY A 49 0.06 10.02 5.01
N LYS A 50 -1.17 9.63 4.69
CA LYS A 50 -1.75 8.32 5.05
C LYS A 50 -0.96 7.15 4.47
N SER A 51 -0.61 7.21 3.19
CA SER A 51 0.19 6.16 2.52
C SER A 51 1.58 6.04 3.13
N VAL A 52 2.19 7.18 3.50
CA VAL A 52 3.48 7.23 4.20
C VAL A 52 3.37 6.56 5.57
N LEU A 53 2.32 6.86 6.34
CA LEU A 53 2.06 6.20 7.62
C LEU A 53 1.91 4.69 7.47
N ALA A 54 1.16 4.22 6.46
CA ALA A 54 0.99 2.79 6.19
C ALA A 54 2.32 2.10 5.86
N LEU A 55 3.18 2.76 5.06
CA LEU A 55 4.51 2.26 4.73
C LEU A 55 5.42 2.20 5.95
N GLN A 56 5.46 3.25 6.79
CA GLN A 56 6.22 3.26 8.03
C GLN A 56 5.71 2.19 9.02
N LEU A 57 4.40 1.99 9.11
CA LEU A 57 3.78 0.97 9.95
C LEU A 57 4.16 -0.45 9.52
N LEU A 58 4.34 -0.69 8.22
CA LEU A 58 4.67 -2.01 7.66
C LEU A 58 6.16 -2.17 7.31
N GLU A 59 6.99 -1.15 7.55
CA GLU A 59 8.43 -1.23 7.34
C GLU A 59 9.03 -2.35 8.20
N GLY A 60 9.88 -3.19 7.56
CA GLY A 60 10.44 -4.39 8.17
C GLY A 60 9.51 -5.61 8.18
N GLN A 61 8.26 -5.48 7.72
CA GLN A 61 7.30 -6.58 7.61
C GLN A 61 7.23 -7.13 6.18
N ASN A 62 6.78 -8.37 6.04
CA ASN A 62 6.45 -8.93 4.74
C ASN A 62 5.02 -8.51 4.34
N PHE A 63 4.89 -7.55 3.42
CA PHE A 63 3.61 -7.06 2.95
C PHE A 63 3.58 -6.80 1.43
N ALA A 64 2.39 -6.88 0.86
CA ALA A 64 2.09 -6.47 -0.50
C ALA A 64 1.54 -5.02 -0.50
N TYR A 65 1.94 -4.25 -1.50
CA TYR A 65 1.45 -2.89 -1.74
C TYR A 65 0.63 -2.89 -3.02
N LEU A 66 -0.59 -2.39 -2.93
CA LEU A 66 -1.50 -2.23 -4.05
C LEU A 66 -2.04 -0.81 -4.05
N ASN A 67 -1.75 -0.06 -5.12
CA ASN A 67 -2.30 1.26 -5.34
C ASN A 67 -3.52 1.15 -6.28
N PHE A 68 -4.65 1.71 -5.84
CA PHE A 68 -5.92 1.73 -6.58
C PHE A 68 -6.29 3.14 -7.07
N ASP A 69 -5.45 4.16 -6.83
CA ASP A 69 -5.71 5.52 -7.32
C ASP A 69 -5.56 5.60 -8.86
N ASP A 70 -4.68 4.79 -9.44
CA ASP A 70 -4.56 4.67 -10.90
C ASP A 70 -5.54 3.62 -11.45
N ASP A 71 -6.30 4.01 -12.46
CA ASP A 71 -7.21 3.14 -13.22
C ASP A 71 -6.49 1.92 -13.84
N LEU A 72 -5.16 1.91 -13.89
CA LEU A 72 -4.38 0.87 -14.59
C LEU A 72 -4.69 -0.53 -14.06
N LEU A 73 -4.72 -0.69 -12.73
CA LEU A 73 -5.02 -1.98 -12.11
C LEU A 73 -6.49 -2.37 -12.33
N TYR A 74 -7.39 -1.40 -12.18
CA TYR A 74 -8.83 -1.59 -12.43
C TYR A 74 -9.09 -2.02 -13.88
N ARG A 75 -8.53 -1.31 -14.86
CA ARG A 75 -8.67 -1.60 -16.30
C ARG A 75 -8.11 -2.98 -16.65
N ALA A 76 -6.94 -3.34 -16.11
CA ALA A 76 -6.34 -4.65 -16.35
C ALA A 76 -7.20 -5.79 -15.78
N ILE A 77 -7.82 -5.59 -14.61
CA ILE A 77 -8.76 -6.55 -14.04
C ILE A 77 -10.02 -6.63 -14.91
N CYS A 78 -10.65 -5.50 -15.23
CA CYS A 78 -11.87 -5.46 -16.04
C CYS A 78 -11.68 -5.98 -17.47
N SER A 79 -10.53 -5.79 -18.10
CA SER A 79 -10.26 -6.33 -19.44
C SER A 79 -10.29 -7.86 -19.44
N ASP A 80 -9.85 -8.51 -18.37
CA ASP A 80 -9.90 -9.97 -18.26
C ASP A 80 -11.34 -10.51 -18.13
N TYR A 81 -12.32 -9.67 -17.74
CA TYR A 81 -13.75 -10.03 -17.65
C TYR A 81 -14.55 -9.82 -18.94
N SER A 82 -13.93 -9.35 -20.03
CA SER A 82 -14.64 -9.05 -21.29
C SER A 82 -15.02 -10.28 -22.15
N PHE A 83 -14.89 -11.50 -21.62
CA PHE A 83 -15.34 -12.75 -22.26
C PHE A 83 -16.55 -13.42 -21.59
N ALA A 84 -17.24 -12.74 -20.68
CA ALA A 84 -18.43 -13.26 -20.01
C ALA A 84 -19.70 -12.44 -20.35
N VAL A 85 -20.06 -12.40 -21.64
CA VAL A 85 -21.44 -12.13 -22.11
C VAL A 85 -21.71 -13.05 -23.29
#